data_AF-A0A2V9BK82-F1
#
_entry.id   AF-A0A2V9BK82-F1
#
_cell.length_a   1.000
_cell.length_b   1.000
_cell.length_c   1.000
_cell.angle_alpha   90.00
_cell.angle_beta   90.00
_cell.angle_gamma   90.00
#
_symmetry.space_group_name_H-M   'P 1'
#
loop_
_entity.id
_entity.type
_entity.pdbx_description
1 polymer ?
#
loop_
_entity_poly.entity_id
_entity_poly.type
_entity_poly.pdbx_seq_one_letter_code
_entity_poly.pdbx_strand_id
1 'polypeptide(L)'
;MPMVKRLVLLGFVFTLVLSSGSCTKLVPTFTRTGPSFPVSVMPVIPLDTGELVAVTPHPIDGHWVALWFQKPDKTISVRWVNITIGTVGAEMTIPRK
;
A
#
# COMPACT_ATOMS: atom_id res chain seq x y z
N MET A 1 -19.33 3.18 58.43
CA MET A 1 -18.58 3.48 57.19
C MET A 1 -18.80 2.48 56.01
N PRO A 2 -20.00 1.94 55.72
CA PRO A 2 -20.21 1.08 54.55
C PRO A 2 -20.69 1.81 53.27
N MET A 3 -21.30 3.00 53.39
CA MET A 3 -21.88 3.74 52.25
C MET A 3 -20.83 4.34 51.31
N VAL A 4 -19.74 4.88 51.84
CA VAL A 4 -18.66 5.48 51.03
C VAL A 4 -17.98 4.42 50.17
N LYS A 5 -17.76 3.21 50.72
CA LYS A 5 -17.19 2.09 49.97
C LYS A 5 -18.10 1.63 48.83
N ARG A 6 -19.42 1.63 49.05
CA ARG A 6 -20.41 1.31 47.99
C ARG A 6 -20.43 2.38 46.90
N LEU A 7 -20.32 3.66 47.26
CA LEU A 7 -20.30 4.76 46.29
C LEU A 7 -19.04 4.73 45.42
N VAL A 8 -17.87 4.46 46.02
CA VAL A 8 -16.59 4.32 45.30
C VAL A 8 -16.63 3.12 44.35
N LEU A 9 -17.18 1.99 44.81
CA LEU A 9 -17.31 0.80 43.96
C LEU A 9 -18.25 1.06 42.78
N LEU A 10 -19.36 1.77 43.00
CA LEU A 10 -20.32 2.12 41.95
C LEU A 10 -19.68 3.06 40.92
N GLY A 11 -18.90 4.04 41.36
CA GLY A 11 -18.16 4.96 40.47
C GLY A 11 -17.09 4.24 39.65
N PHE A 12 -16.40 3.26 40.26
CA PHE A 12 -15.39 2.45 39.56
C PHE A 12 -16.02 1.55 38.48
N VAL A 13 -17.16 0.94 38.78
CA VAL A 13 -17.92 0.16 37.78
C VAL A 13 -18.43 1.06 36.66
N PHE A 14 -18.93 2.25 36.98
CA PHE A 14 -19.46 3.18 35.98
C PHE A 14 -18.37 3.65 35.01
N THR A 15 -17.19 4.00 35.51
CA THR A 15 -16.04 4.40 34.68
C THR A 15 -15.51 3.26 33.80
N LEU A 16 -15.48 2.03 34.32
CA LEU A 16 -15.14 0.84 33.54
C LEU A 16 -16.13 0.58 32.39
N VAL A 17 -17.44 0.68 32.66
CA VAL A 17 -18.48 0.49 31.63
C VAL A 17 -18.42 1.58 30.56
N LEU A 18 -18.17 2.85 30.92
CA LEU A 18 -17.99 3.93 29.95
C LEU A 18 -16.77 3.71 29.05
N SER A 19 -15.65 3.23 29.58
CA SER A 19 -14.45 2.95 28.78
C SER A 19 -14.62 1.76 27.81
N SER A 20 -15.50 0.81 28.14
CA SER A 20 -15.72 -0.40 27.34
C SER A 20 -16.65 -0.17 26.14
N GLY A 21 -17.52 0.85 26.21
CA GLY A 21 -18.49 1.18 25.16
C GLY A 21 -17.90 1.93 23.95
N SER A 22 -16.66 2.43 24.05
CA SER A 22 -16.03 3.22 22.98
C SER A 22 -15.12 2.39 22.04
N CYS A 23 -15.03 1.07 22.25
CA CYS A 23 -14.44 0.15 21.29
C CYS A 23 -15.48 -0.28 20.24
N THR A 24 -16.02 0.68 19.49
CA THR A 24 -16.60 0.36 18.18
C THR A 24 -15.45 -0.09 17.30
N LYS A 25 -15.37 -1.40 17.07
CA LYS A 25 -14.49 -2.01 16.07
C LYS A 25 -14.71 -1.25 14.76
N LEU A 26 -13.72 -0.44 14.36
CA LEU A 26 -13.62 0.13 13.03
C LEU A 26 -13.41 -1.05 12.08
N VAL A 27 -14.48 -1.75 11.75
CA VAL A 27 -14.51 -2.57 10.54
C VAL A 27 -14.43 -1.53 9.41
N PRO A 28 -13.37 -1.53 8.59
CA PRO A 28 -13.34 -0.70 7.41
C PRO A 28 -14.30 -1.33 6.41
N THR A 29 -15.60 -1.18 6.64
CA THR A 29 -16.59 -1.35 5.58
C THR A 29 -16.35 -0.16 4.68
N PHE A 30 -15.58 -0.35 3.61
CA PHE A 30 -15.47 0.60 2.51
C PHE A 30 -16.85 0.69 1.82
N THR A 31 -17.83 1.28 2.47
CA THR A 31 -19.07 1.69 1.84
C THR A 31 -18.76 2.96 1.08
N ARG A 32 -18.34 2.78 -0.17
CA ARG A 32 -18.06 3.86 -1.11
C ARG A 32 -19.39 4.50 -1.52
N THR A 33 -19.90 5.39 -0.68
CA THR A 33 -21.05 6.27 -1.00
C THR A 33 -20.50 7.67 -1.27
N GLY A 34 -19.83 7.81 -2.40
CA GLY A 34 -19.35 9.08 -2.94
C GLY A 34 -19.23 8.94 -4.44
N PRO A 35 -19.30 10.05 -5.21
CA PRO A 35 -19.21 10.01 -6.66
C PRO A 35 -18.02 9.13 -7.07
N SER A 36 -18.30 8.16 -7.94
CA SER A 36 -17.31 7.22 -8.46
C SER A 36 -16.37 7.98 -9.38
N PHE A 37 -15.43 8.73 -8.80
CA PHE A 37 -14.26 9.15 -9.56
C PHE A 37 -13.58 7.88 -10.06
N PRO A 38 -13.23 7.79 -11.36
CA PRO A 38 -12.47 6.65 -11.85
C PRO A 38 -11.22 6.58 -10.97
N VAL A 39 -11.08 5.48 -10.23
CA VAL A 39 -9.84 5.21 -9.50
C VAL A 39 -8.81 5.00 -10.60
N SER A 40 -7.96 6.01 -10.80
CA SER A 40 -6.79 5.86 -11.66
C SER A 40 -5.88 4.89 -10.92
N VAL A 41 -6.04 3.59 -11.21
CA VAL A 41 -5.14 2.56 -10.69
C VAL A 41 -3.84 2.78 -11.43
N MET A 42 -2.85 3.36 -10.73
CA MET A 42 -1.53 3.51 -11.31
C MET A 42 -0.99 2.11 -11.63
N PRO A 43 -0.40 1.91 -12.82
CA PRO A 43 0.20 0.62 -13.16
C PRO A 43 1.32 0.32 -12.16
N VAL A 44 1.13 -0.72 -11.34
CA VAL A 44 2.10 -1.18 -10.35
C VAL A 44 3.00 -2.23 -11.00
N ILE A 45 4.30 -2.16 -10.70
CA ILE A 45 5.26 -3.20 -11.11
C ILE A 45 4.96 -4.46 -10.32
N PRO A 46 4.62 -5.59 -10.96
CA PRO A 46 4.29 -6.82 -10.26
C PRO A 46 5.45 -7.36 -9.42
N LEU A 47 5.14 -8.01 -8.30
CA LEU A 47 6.15 -8.57 -7.39
C LEU A 47 6.98 -9.69 -8.03
N ASP A 48 6.42 -10.37 -9.02
CA ASP A 48 7.05 -11.46 -9.79
C ASP A 48 7.99 -10.96 -10.91
N THR A 49 8.18 -9.65 -11.06
CA THR A 49 9.08 -9.09 -12.08
C THR A 49 10.54 -9.51 -11.86
N GLY A 50 10.94 -9.76 -10.61
CA GLY A 50 12.29 -10.19 -10.23
C GLY A 50 13.01 -9.19 -9.32
N GLU A 51 14.29 -9.45 -9.07
CA GLU A 51 15.15 -8.55 -8.30
C GLU A 51 15.60 -7.37 -9.17
N LEU A 52 15.44 -6.14 -8.70
CA LEU A 52 15.93 -4.96 -9.41
C LEU A 52 17.47 -4.92 -9.39
N VAL A 53 18.11 -5.06 -10.54
CA VAL A 53 19.58 -5.12 -10.66
C VAL A 53 20.21 -3.85 -11.22
N ALA A 54 19.45 -3.05 -11.98
CA ALA A 54 19.95 -1.79 -12.52
C ALA A 54 18.81 -0.82 -12.86
N VAL A 55 19.17 0.46 -12.99
CA VAL A 55 18.31 1.53 -13.49
C VAL A 55 19.12 2.36 -14.49
N THR A 56 18.58 2.59 -15.68
CA THR A 56 19.23 3.41 -16.71
C THR A 56 18.28 4.51 -17.19
N PRO A 57 18.70 5.79 -17.22
CA PRO A 57 17.88 6.85 -17.78
C PRO A 57 17.70 6.65 -19.29
N HIS A 58 16.56 7.08 -19.81
CA HIS A 58 16.35 7.11 -21.25
C HIS A 58 17.25 8.19 -21.89
N PRO A 59 17.92 7.93 -23.02
CA PRO A 59 18.94 8.83 -23.57
C PRO A 59 18.39 10.14 -24.15
N ILE A 60 17.12 10.15 -24.55
CA ILE A 60 16.46 11.30 -25.21
C ILE A 60 15.46 11.96 -24.26
N ASP A 61 14.47 11.20 -23.76
CA ASP A 61 13.45 11.70 -22.84
C ASP A 61 13.82 11.47 -21.36
N GLY A 62 14.25 12.52 -20.67
CA GLY A 62 14.65 12.46 -19.25
C GLY A 62 13.52 12.10 -18.27
N HIS A 63 12.27 12.01 -18.71
CA HIS A 63 11.16 11.56 -17.88
C HIS A 63 11.01 10.04 -17.83
N TRP A 64 11.73 9.29 -18.65
CA TRP A 64 11.69 7.84 -18.68
C TRP A 64 12.96 7.21 -18.12
N VAL A 65 12.79 6.14 -17.35
CA VAL A 65 13.88 5.29 -16.87
C VAL A 65 13.57 3.83 -17.19
N ALA A 66 14.58 3.09 -17.60
CA ALA A 66 14.51 1.65 -17.74
C ALA A 66 14.93 0.99 -16.43
N LEU A 67 14.04 0.18 -15.88
CA LEU A 67 14.26 -0.65 -14.71
C LEU A 67 14.59 -2.06 -15.18
N TRP A 68 15.73 -2.59 -14.73
CA TRP A 68 16.24 -3.90 -15.11
C TRP A 68 16.04 -4.87 -13.96
N PHE A 69 15.28 -5.92 -14.20
CA PHE A 69 14.97 -6.96 -13.23
C PHE A 69 15.58 -8.28 -13.63
N GLN A 70 16.20 -8.99 -12.70
CA GLN A 70 16.67 -10.35 -12.90
C GLN A 70 15.70 -11.35 -12.27
N LYS A 71 15.19 -12.27 -13.09
CA LYS A 71 14.35 -13.38 -12.63
C LYS A 71 15.19 -14.55 -12.11
N PRO A 72 14.60 -15.47 -11.33
CA PRO A 72 15.30 -16.67 -10.83
C PRO A 72 15.87 -17.58 -11.94
N ASP A 73 15.23 -17.57 -13.13
CA ASP A 73 15.68 -18.29 -14.33
C ASP A 73 16.84 -17.58 -15.07
N LYS A 74 17.39 -16.51 -14.49
CA LYS A 74 18.43 -15.63 -15.02
C LYS A 74 18.01 -14.79 -16.23
N THR A 75 16.75 -14.81 -16.64
CA THR A 75 16.26 -13.85 -17.65
C THR A 75 16.22 -12.43 -17.09
N ILE A 76 16.42 -11.45 -17.96
CA ILE A 76 16.35 -10.03 -17.60
C ILE A 76 15.06 -9.44 -18.16
N SER A 77 14.18 -8.94 -17.30
CA SER A 77 13.03 -8.13 -17.72
C SER A 77 13.39 -6.65 -17.62
N VAL A 78 13.01 -5.86 -18.61
CA VAL A 78 13.23 -4.42 -18.67
C VAL A 78 11.87 -3.76 -18.78
N ARG A 79 11.57 -2.84 -17.85
CA ARG A 79 10.35 -2.01 -17.90
C ARG A 79 10.72 -0.54 -17.98
N TRP A 80 10.13 0.17 -18.93
CA TRP A 80 10.21 1.62 -18.98
C TRP A 80 9.18 2.22 -18.02
N VAL A 81 9.61 3.17 -17.19
CA VAL A 81 8.75 3.88 -16.25
C VAL A 81 8.92 5.37 -16.44
N ASN A 82 7.81 6.08 -16.56
CA ASN A 82 7.82 7.53 -16.53
C ASN A 82 7.81 8.01 -15.07
N ILE A 83 8.88 8.66 -14.63
CA ILE A 83 9.06 9.09 -13.24
C ILE A 83 8.22 10.34 -12.88
N THR A 84 7.74 11.08 -13.89
CA THR A 84 6.96 12.30 -13.68
C THR A 84 5.48 11.99 -13.46
N ILE A 85 4.91 11.12 -14.30
CA ILE A 85 3.48 10.77 -14.25
C ILE A 85 3.22 9.40 -13.60
N GLY A 86 4.27 8.65 -13.25
CA GLY A 86 4.17 7.35 -12.59
C GLY A 86 3.50 6.27 -13.45
N THR A 87 3.74 6.31 -14.76
CA THR A 87 3.20 5.30 -15.69
C THR A 87 4.26 4.29 -16.08
N VAL A 88 3.82 3.05 -16.35
CA VAL A 88 4.66 1.98 -16.88
C VAL A 88 4.42 1.90 -18.38
N GLY A 89 5.49 1.95 -19.15
CA GLY A 89 5.51 1.86 -20.60
C GLY A 89 5.83 0.45 -21.09
N ALA A 90 6.56 0.37 -22.19
CA ALA A 90 6.92 -0.89 -22.82
C ALA A 90 7.76 -1.80 -21.90
N GLU A 91 7.53 -3.10 -22.05
CA GLU A 91 8.28 -4.17 -21.40
C GLU A 91 9.05 -4.99 -22.44
N MET A 92 10.27 -5.40 -22.10
CA MET A 92 11.11 -6.28 -22.90
C MET A 92 11.69 -7.38 -22.02
N THR A 93 11.81 -8.60 -22.53
CA THR A 93 12.51 -9.70 -21.85
C THR A 93 13.72 -10.13 -22.67
N ILE A 94 14.87 -10.27 -22.00
CA ILE A 94 16.15 -10.65 -22.59
C ILE A 94 16.60 -11.98 -21.96
N PRO A 95 16.71 -13.06 -22.74
CA PRO A 95 17.25 -14.32 -22.23
C PRO A 95 18.76 -14.21 -21.99
N ARG A 96 19.25 -14.67 -20.84
CA ARG A 96 20.68 -14.93 -20.63
C ARG A 96 20.96 -16.40 -20.93
N LYS A 97 21.93 -16.63 -21.82
CA LYS A 97 22.51 -17.95 -22.08
C LYS A 97 23.68 -18.20 -21.13
#